data_AF-A0A5B9MHN7-F1
#
_entry.id   AF-A0A5B9MHN7-F1
#
_cell.length_a   1.000
_cell.length_b   1.000
_cell.length_c   1.000
_cell.angle_alpha   90.00
_cell.angle_beta   90.00
_cell.angle_gamma   90.00
#
_symmetry.space_group_name_H-M   'P 1'
#
loop_
_entity.id
_entity.type
_entity.pdbx_description
1 polymer ?
#
loop_
_entity_poly.entity_id
_entity_poly.type
_entity_poly.pdbx_seq_one_letter_code
_entity_poly.pdbx_strand_id
1 'polypeptide(L)'
;MPGRTPEPKRTDETARPKPALTDRRGLLLSVSTSLLLGGTLTGCTSFLGRNASSDENGVAKLLDAPEPPELIREAAAPRGLNAIEITGVGLANSLPGTGGPADPSPYRDQLIEEMRRNDVKNPNDILEQESNAIVRVYATIPPGAKRGDTVDLRIDSPAGSNATDLHGGWLLDTRLRLQQVLQGRVRKGEVLAMGTGSIMPRAAFEGDADTRMKTQGVVLAGGTVQKTRNMGLVLRPEFQHVKVSSEIAAAINRRFFFFDGTTRRGVAKAIEDDYIELELHPRYEESLGRYITVVRSIAINERQGNSQPRLQKLASMLADPATAADAALQLEALGESAIPTLTAGLNTDNQELRFYAAEALAYLDRRDAIAPLAAAIAAEPAFRHPALAALKGLEHPEVVDALVSLFQHSSIESRYGAFATLRGRNDSILALSPEKLGTALQYYQIDSTAPAAIVLSTREVPEVVVFGTPAPVRIQGAILGPNALIIKPESSAPGKLRISRFQVGQDDRRTTAPPTIGGLIRGIISIGGDYADVVEVLREAKSKGYISDQLAIDPLPKALRTYYREDESSEDES
;
A
#
# COMPACT_ATOMS: atom_id res chain seq x y z
N MET A 1 -61.43 15.09 -48.22
CA MET A 1 -61.41 16.12 -47.16
C MET A 1 -61.99 15.51 -45.89
N PRO A 2 -61.45 15.82 -44.69
CA PRO A 2 -60.10 15.58 -44.18
C PRO A 2 -60.17 14.62 -42.96
N GLY A 3 -59.13 14.11 -42.33
CA GLY A 3 -57.68 14.25 -42.39
C GLY A 3 -57.09 13.63 -41.12
N ARG A 4 -55.89 13.05 -41.20
CA ARG A 4 -54.95 12.93 -40.06
C ARG A 4 -53.55 12.52 -40.56
N THR A 5 -52.73 13.56 -40.66
CA THR A 5 -51.28 13.68 -40.38
C THR A 5 -50.42 12.41 -40.20
N PRO A 6 -49.28 12.30 -40.92
CA PRO A 6 -48.17 11.39 -40.59
C PRO A 6 -47.07 12.07 -39.75
N GLU A 7 -46.29 11.23 -39.06
CA GLU A 7 -45.19 11.54 -38.13
C GLU A 7 -44.02 12.34 -38.73
N PRO A 8 -43.28 13.13 -37.92
CA PRO A 8 -42.10 13.85 -38.37
C PRO A 8 -40.82 13.00 -38.30
N LYS A 9 -40.10 12.96 -39.42
CA LYS A 9 -38.71 12.50 -39.54
C LYS A 9 -37.77 13.43 -38.77
N ARG A 10 -36.88 12.86 -37.96
CA ARG A 10 -35.73 13.54 -37.34
C ARG A 10 -34.73 13.99 -38.41
N THR A 11 -34.44 15.28 -38.41
CA THR A 11 -33.32 15.91 -39.11
C THR A 11 -32.08 15.84 -38.22
N ASP A 12 -31.04 15.14 -38.68
CA ASP A 12 -29.70 15.16 -38.12
C ASP A 12 -28.83 16.01 -39.06
N GLU A 13 -28.53 17.25 -38.69
CA GLU A 13 -27.51 18.06 -39.37
C GLU A 13 -27.04 19.19 -38.44
N THR A 14 -25.80 19.13 -37.96
CA THR A 14 -24.88 20.25 -37.69
C THR A 14 -23.59 19.74 -37.02
N ALA A 15 -22.78 18.99 -37.77
CA ALA A 15 -21.38 18.77 -37.43
C ALA A 15 -20.53 19.85 -38.12
N ARG A 16 -19.87 20.71 -37.34
CA ARG A 16 -18.88 21.68 -37.83
C ARG A 16 -17.54 20.99 -38.16
N PRO A 17 -16.76 21.52 -39.12
CA PRO A 17 -15.71 20.79 -39.81
C PRO A 17 -14.33 20.90 -39.15
N LYS A 18 -13.52 19.85 -39.33
CA LYS A 18 -12.05 19.87 -39.17
C LYS A 18 -11.41 20.62 -40.35
N PRO A 19 -10.32 21.41 -40.16
CA PRO A 19 -9.45 21.76 -41.26
C PRO A 19 -8.19 20.89 -41.26
N ALA A 20 -7.89 20.34 -42.43
CA ALA A 20 -6.62 19.72 -42.78
C ALA A 20 -5.88 20.63 -43.78
N LEU A 21 -4.57 20.76 -43.55
CA LEU A 21 -3.46 21.12 -44.45
C LEU A 21 -3.61 22.29 -45.44
N THR A 22 -2.62 23.20 -45.42
CA THR A 22 -1.99 23.65 -46.66
C THR A 22 -0.54 24.06 -46.43
N ASP A 23 0.31 23.36 -47.16
CA ASP A 23 1.73 23.59 -47.44
C ASP A 23 1.90 24.85 -48.30
N ARG A 24 2.85 25.74 -47.96
CA ARG A 24 3.40 26.73 -48.89
C ARG A 24 4.88 27.00 -48.60
N ARG A 25 5.71 26.31 -49.39
CA ARG A 25 7.06 26.68 -49.78
C ARG A 25 7.09 28.10 -50.36
N GLY A 26 8.05 28.91 -49.90
CA GLY A 26 8.38 30.24 -50.43
C GLY A 26 9.89 30.46 -50.34
N LEU A 27 10.56 30.07 -51.41
CA LEU A 27 11.97 30.23 -51.73
C LEU A 27 12.31 31.72 -51.95
N LEU A 28 13.35 32.25 -51.32
CA LEU A 28 14.15 33.34 -51.86
C LEU A 28 15.64 33.16 -51.51
N LEU A 29 16.39 32.75 -52.52
CA LEU A 29 17.84 32.85 -52.65
C LEU A 29 18.23 34.34 -52.75
N SER A 30 19.27 34.75 -52.03
CA SER A 30 20.28 35.63 -52.63
C SER A 30 21.68 35.27 -52.11
N VAL A 31 22.52 34.95 -53.09
CA VAL A 31 23.95 34.70 -53.03
C VAL A 31 24.67 36.03 -53.03
N SER A 32 25.72 36.21 -52.20
CA SER A 32 26.87 37.11 -52.49
C SER A 32 28.05 36.87 -51.54
N THR A 33 28.88 35.94 -51.97
CA THR A 33 30.33 35.77 -51.93
C THR A 33 31.23 36.94 -51.42
N SER A 34 32.06 36.60 -50.42
CA SER A 34 33.50 36.89 -50.27
C SER A 34 34.09 38.23 -49.78
N LEU A 35 35.03 38.04 -48.84
CA LEU A 35 36.43 38.54 -48.78
C LEU A 35 36.82 39.51 -47.64
N LEU A 36 37.60 38.94 -46.70
CA LEU A 36 38.75 39.48 -45.95
C LEU A 36 38.90 41.00 -45.77
N LEU A 37 38.89 41.44 -44.50
CA LEU A 37 39.73 42.54 -44.02
C LEU A 37 40.14 42.29 -42.55
N GLY A 38 41.44 42.37 -42.27
CA GLY A 38 42.02 42.21 -40.95
C GLY A 38 42.04 43.50 -40.11
N GLY A 39 42.35 43.32 -38.83
CA GLY A 39 42.86 44.36 -37.93
C GLY A 39 41.85 44.89 -36.91
N THR A 40 42.00 44.52 -35.63
CA THR A 40 42.71 45.32 -34.62
C THR A 40 42.45 44.79 -33.21
N LEU A 41 43.55 44.71 -32.44
CA LEU A 41 43.57 44.59 -30.99
C LEU A 41 43.09 45.89 -30.36
N THR A 42 42.18 45.80 -29.39
CA THR A 42 41.92 46.69 -28.24
C THR A 42 40.61 46.15 -27.62
N GLY A 43 40.58 45.41 -26.51
CA GLY A 43 41.11 45.75 -25.20
C GLY A 43 39.94 46.09 -24.29
N CYS A 44 39.63 45.22 -23.32
CA CYS A 44 38.96 45.55 -22.06
C CYS A 44 39.19 44.41 -21.06
N THR A 45 40.41 44.43 -20.51
CA THR A 45 40.80 43.79 -19.26
C THR A 45 40.10 44.50 -18.09
N SER A 46 39.21 43.80 -17.40
CA SER A 46 38.94 44.07 -15.98
C SER A 46 38.26 42.85 -15.36
N PHE A 47 39.04 42.03 -14.66
CA PHE A 47 38.68 41.27 -13.45
C PHE A 47 39.86 40.35 -13.11
N LEU A 48 41.01 40.98 -12.80
CA LEU A 48 42.12 40.33 -12.11
C LEU A 48 42.15 40.93 -10.70
N GLY A 49 41.78 40.12 -9.71
CA GLY A 49 41.72 40.57 -8.33
C GLY A 49 41.04 39.60 -7.37
N ARG A 50 41.27 38.28 -7.49
CA ARG A 50 41.08 37.34 -6.38
C ARG A 50 41.87 36.05 -6.63
N ASN A 51 42.96 35.91 -5.88
CA ASN A 51 43.80 34.73 -5.64
C ASN A 51 43.49 33.47 -6.48
N ALA A 52 44.14 33.37 -7.65
CA ALA A 52 44.33 32.12 -8.36
C ALA A 52 45.58 31.41 -7.80
N SER A 53 45.43 30.76 -6.65
CA SER A 53 46.43 29.81 -6.13
C SER A 53 45.82 28.89 -5.08
N SER A 54 44.78 28.13 -5.45
CA SER A 54 44.36 26.92 -4.73
C SER A 54 43.33 26.03 -5.46
N ASP A 55 43.21 26.09 -6.79
CA ASP A 55 42.18 25.32 -7.54
C ASP A 55 42.74 24.29 -8.54
N GLU A 56 44.05 24.08 -8.64
CA GLU A 56 44.57 22.91 -9.37
C GLU A 56 44.29 21.60 -8.62
N ASN A 57 44.28 21.64 -7.28
CA ASN A 57 44.02 20.46 -6.45
C ASN A 57 42.54 20.04 -6.44
N GLY A 58 41.59 20.97 -6.63
CA GLY A 58 40.16 20.65 -6.70
C GLY A 58 39.78 19.96 -8.01
N VAL A 59 40.36 20.43 -9.13
CA VAL A 59 40.13 19.85 -10.45
C VAL A 59 40.90 18.53 -10.61
N ALA A 60 42.12 18.41 -10.07
CA ALA A 60 42.86 17.14 -10.04
C ALA A 60 42.14 16.05 -9.23
N LYS A 61 41.48 16.42 -8.12
CA LYS A 61 40.70 15.49 -7.28
C LYS A 61 39.39 15.03 -7.93
N LEU A 62 38.90 15.76 -8.94
CA LEU A 62 37.77 15.36 -9.81
C LEU A 62 38.20 14.44 -10.96
N LEU A 63 39.51 14.33 -11.23
CA LEU A 63 40.06 13.47 -12.29
C LEU A 63 40.43 12.08 -11.76
N ASP A 64 40.77 11.97 -10.48
CA ASP A 64 41.15 10.71 -9.83
C ASP A 64 39.95 10.09 -9.11
N ALA A 65 39.12 9.37 -9.86
CA ALA A 65 37.95 8.69 -9.31
C ALA A 65 38.39 7.41 -8.56
N PRO A 66 37.91 7.19 -7.33
CA PRO A 66 38.19 5.95 -6.61
C PRO A 66 37.62 4.76 -7.38
N GLU A 67 38.34 3.63 -7.35
CA GLU A 67 37.84 2.38 -7.94
C GLU A 67 36.61 1.92 -7.16
N PRO A 68 35.44 1.76 -7.82
CA PRO A 68 34.26 1.32 -7.13
C PRO A 68 34.42 -0.17 -6.71
N PRO A 69 33.82 -0.56 -5.57
CA PRO A 69 33.85 -1.93 -5.10
C PRO A 69 33.04 -2.86 -6.02
N GLU A 70 33.05 -4.16 -5.72
CA GLU A 70 32.32 -5.14 -6.54
C GLU A 70 30.82 -4.86 -6.53
N LEU A 71 30.25 -4.59 -5.34
CA LEU A 71 28.80 -4.47 -5.12
C LEU A 71 28.38 -3.08 -4.65
N ILE A 72 27.17 -2.66 -5.04
CA ILE A 72 26.61 -1.37 -4.63
C ILE A 72 26.52 -1.23 -3.09
N ARG A 73 26.24 -2.30 -2.35
CA ARG A 73 26.17 -2.30 -0.87
C ARG A 73 27.46 -1.89 -0.16
N GLU A 74 28.59 -2.08 -0.82
CA GLU A 74 29.91 -1.69 -0.32
C GLU A 74 30.13 -0.20 -0.55
N ALA A 75 29.68 0.34 -1.70
CA ALA A 75 29.84 1.75 -2.04
C ALA A 75 28.84 2.69 -1.38
N ALA A 76 27.61 2.23 -1.13
CA ALA A 76 26.50 3.09 -0.77
C ALA A 76 25.53 2.49 0.27
N ALA A 77 24.88 3.37 1.02
CA ALA A 77 23.85 3.05 2.00
C ALA A 77 22.49 3.61 1.58
N PRO A 78 21.38 2.91 1.86
CA PRO A 78 20.07 3.40 1.49
C PRO A 78 19.63 4.59 2.34
N ARG A 79 18.89 5.51 1.73
CA ARG A 79 18.29 6.70 2.36
C ARG A 79 16.81 6.80 2.04
N GLY A 80 16.05 7.32 2.99
CA GLY A 80 14.62 7.59 2.81
C GLY A 80 13.71 6.38 3.08
N LEU A 81 14.22 5.30 3.69
CA LEU A 81 13.46 4.07 3.94
C LEU A 81 12.57 4.07 5.19
N ASN A 82 12.68 5.07 6.07
CA ASN A 82 11.90 5.10 7.31
C ASN A 82 10.47 5.56 7.05
N ALA A 83 9.44 4.89 7.56
CA ALA A 83 8.09 5.44 7.49
C ALA A 83 8.01 6.84 8.13
N ILE A 84 7.18 7.72 7.57
CA ILE A 84 6.95 9.06 8.15
C ILE A 84 5.58 9.06 8.81
N GLU A 85 5.53 9.44 10.08
CA GLU A 85 4.27 9.71 10.77
C GLU A 85 3.84 11.15 10.51
N ILE A 86 2.59 11.29 10.07
CA ILE A 86 1.95 12.57 9.80
C ILE A 86 0.74 12.71 10.70
N THR A 87 0.47 13.95 11.12
CA THR A 87 -0.60 14.25 12.06
C THR A 87 -1.43 15.45 11.63
N GLY A 88 -2.68 15.46 12.06
CA GLY A 88 -3.61 16.57 11.90
C GLY A 88 -4.67 16.55 12.98
N VAL A 89 -5.51 17.58 12.95
CA VAL A 89 -6.67 17.71 13.83
C VAL A 89 -7.89 17.84 12.93
N GLY A 90 -8.88 17.00 13.17
CA GLY A 90 -10.10 16.90 12.38
C GLY A 90 -11.36 16.98 13.23
N LEU A 91 -12.50 17.04 12.55
CA LEU A 91 -13.83 16.96 13.15
C LEU A 91 -14.46 15.63 12.76
N ALA A 92 -14.81 14.82 13.76
CA ALA A 92 -15.73 13.71 13.59
C ALA A 92 -17.16 14.24 13.74
N ASN A 93 -18.03 13.99 12.76
CA ASN A 93 -19.43 14.38 12.81
C ASN A 93 -20.36 13.16 12.76
N SER A 94 -21.67 13.41 12.76
CA SER A 94 -22.71 12.37 12.66
C SER A 94 -22.74 11.39 13.84
N LEU A 95 -22.12 11.77 14.97
CA LEU A 95 -22.14 10.97 16.19
C LEU A 95 -23.56 10.96 16.79
N PRO A 96 -24.04 9.81 17.29
CA PRO A 96 -25.39 9.67 17.82
C PRO A 96 -25.51 10.18 19.26
N GLY A 97 -25.18 11.47 19.48
CA GLY A 97 -25.19 12.11 20.80
C GLY A 97 -24.04 11.66 21.72
N THR A 98 -23.01 11.03 21.15
CA THR A 98 -21.83 10.53 21.87
C THR A 98 -20.59 11.41 21.68
N GLY A 99 -20.72 12.50 20.92
CA GLY A 99 -19.73 13.57 20.85
C GLY A 99 -19.83 14.49 22.06
N GLY A 100 -19.45 15.75 21.90
CA GLY A 100 -19.57 16.72 22.97
C GLY A 100 -18.66 17.93 22.81
N PRO A 101 -18.83 18.92 23.70
CA PRO A 101 -18.08 20.16 23.65
C PRO A 101 -16.58 19.90 23.75
N ALA A 102 -15.81 20.59 22.92
CA ALA A 102 -14.36 20.57 22.97
C ALA A 102 -13.85 21.63 23.95
N ASP A 103 -13.19 21.26 25.04
CA ASP A 103 -12.61 22.23 25.97
C ASP A 103 -11.49 23.06 25.30
N PRO A 104 -11.21 24.28 25.79
CA PRO A 104 -10.09 25.09 25.30
C PRO A 104 -8.77 24.29 25.33
N SER A 105 -8.20 24.08 24.15
CA SER A 105 -6.96 23.31 23.97
C SER A 105 -6.24 23.74 22.69
N PRO A 106 -4.92 23.51 22.57
CA PRO A 106 -4.19 23.78 21.33
C PRO A 106 -4.78 23.07 20.11
N TYR A 107 -5.39 21.90 20.31
CA TYR A 107 -6.07 21.16 19.24
C TYR A 107 -7.37 21.87 18.82
N ARG A 108 -8.16 22.39 19.77
CA ARG A 108 -9.37 23.18 19.47
C ARG A 108 -9.02 24.40 18.63
N ASP A 109 -7.99 25.15 19.04
CA ASP A 109 -7.55 26.34 18.31
C ASP A 109 -7.09 26.00 16.89
N GLN A 110 -6.35 24.89 16.74
CA GLN A 110 -5.92 24.40 15.42
C GLN A 110 -7.13 24.02 14.54
N LEU A 111 -8.13 23.33 15.09
CA LEU A 111 -9.32 22.94 14.32
C LEU A 111 -10.13 24.17 13.91
N ILE A 112 -10.29 25.16 14.79
CA ILE A 112 -10.98 26.42 14.46
C ILE A 112 -10.24 27.16 13.33
N GLU A 113 -8.91 27.19 13.34
CA GLU A 113 -8.12 27.78 12.26
C GLU A 113 -8.35 27.05 10.93
N GLU A 114 -8.37 25.71 10.95
CA GLU A 114 -8.64 24.88 9.77
C GLU A 114 -10.07 25.09 9.24
N MET A 115 -11.08 25.16 10.12
CA MET A 115 -12.48 25.43 9.80
C MET A 115 -12.66 26.81 9.17
N ARG A 116 -12.01 27.86 9.73
CA ARG A 116 -12.00 29.21 9.14
C ARG A 116 -11.35 29.23 7.76
N ARG A 117 -10.27 28.46 7.57
CA ARG A 117 -9.60 28.36 6.26
C ARG A 117 -10.48 27.68 5.20
N ASN A 118 -11.46 26.89 5.62
CA ASN A 118 -12.44 26.23 4.76
C ASN A 118 -13.81 26.97 4.77
N ASP A 119 -13.82 28.26 5.16
CA ASP A 119 -15.01 29.13 5.17
C ASP A 119 -16.20 28.60 5.99
N VAL A 120 -15.93 27.79 7.02
CA VAL A 120 -16.97 27.28 7.92
C VAL A 120 -17.48 28.40 8.82
N LYS A 121 -18.79 28.65 8.77
CA LYS A 121 -19.48 29.63 9.62
C LYS A 121 -19.59 29.12 11.05
N ASN A 122 -19.40 30.02 12.01
CA ASN A 122 -19.49 29.76 13.46
C ASN A 122 -18.83 28.43 13.91
N PRO A 123 -17.51 28.27 13.77
CA PRO A 123 -16.83 27.03 14.16
C PRO A 123 -17.03 26.63 15.62
N ASN A 124 -17.15 27.62 16.52
CA ASN A 124 -17.38 27.35 17.94
C ASN A 124 -18.71 26.63 18.15
N ASP A 125 -19.82 27.14 17.59
CA ASP A 125 -21.15 26.53 17.76
C ASP A 125 -21.17 25.07 17.29
N ILE A 126 -20.44 24.74 16.21
CA ILE A 126 -20.32 23.38 15.68
C ILE A 126 -19.59 22.47 16.68
N LEU A 127 -18.53 22.98 17.33
CA LEU A 127 -17.73 22.23 18.30
C LEU A 127 -18.41 22.03 19.66
N GLU A 128 -19.54 22.70 19.92
CA GLU A 128 -20.35 22.52 21.12
C GLU A 128 -21.46 21.46 20.94
N GLN A 129 -21.67 20.95 19.71
CA GLN A 129 -22.73 19.97 19.42
C GLN A 129 -22.33 18.54 19.83
N GLU A 130 -23.27 17.81 20.44
CA GLU A 130 -23.10 16.38 20.82
C GLU A 130 -23.00 15.43 19.62
N SER A 131 -23.33 15.90 18.42
CA SER A 131 -23.14 15.15 17.17
C SER A 131 -21.72 15.25 16.62
N ASN A 132 -20.86 16.08 17.24
CA ASN A 132 -19.51 16.36 16.77
C ASN A 132 -18.48 16.08 17.87
N ALA A 133 -17.28 15.72 17.44
CA ALA A 133 -16.13 15.57 18.32
C ALA A 133 -14.86 16.05 17.61
N ILE A 134 -14.00 16.74 18.37
CA ILE A 134 -12.63 16.99 17.93
C ILE A 134 -11.84 15.68 17.99
N VAL A 135 -11.03 15.41 16.96
CA VAL A 135 -10.19 14.23 16.92
C VAL A 135 -8.78 14.54 16.40
N ARG A 136 -7.79 13.84 16.94
CA ARG A 136 -6.44 13.78 16.41
C ARG A 136 -6.38 12.66 15.38
N VAL A 137 -5.81 12.98 14.23
CA VAL A 137 -5.70 12.04 13.11
C VAL A 137 -4.22 11.79 12.84
N TYR A 138 -3.85 10.53 12.71
CA TYR A 138 -2.50 10.08 12.41
C TYR A 138 -2.54 9.20 11.17
N ALA A 139 -1.50 9.29 10.34
CA ALA A 139 -1.26 8.32 9.29
C ALA A 139 0.24 8.03 9.20
N THR A 140 0.55 6.85 8.68
CA THR A 140 1.93 6.44 8.42
C THR A 140 2.11 6.35 6.91
N ILE A 141 2.97 7.20 6.34
CA ILE A 141 3.30 7.14 4.91
C ILE A 141 4.50 6.20 4.74
N PRO A 142 4.34 5.05 4.07
CA PRO A 142 5.45 4.14 3.85
C PRO A 142 6.51 4.77 2.93
N PRO A 143 7.76 4.30 3.01
CA PRO A 143 8.78 4.65 2.03
C PRO A 143 8.35 4.26 0.60
N GLY A 144 8.70 5.08 -0.39
CA GLY A 144 8.32 4.84 -1.79
C GLY A 144 6.86 5.15 -2.15
N ALA A 145 6.03 5.61 -1.20
CA ALA A 145 4.64 5.98 -1.47
C ALA A 145 4.53 7.05 -2.56
N LYS A 146 3.59 6.87 -3.49
CA LYS A 146 3.30 7.76 -4.60
C LYS A 146 2.12 8.66 -4.27
N ARG A 147 2.03 9.81 -4.95
CA ARG A 147 0.83 10.65 -4.88
C ARG A 147 -0.38 9.85 -5.38
N GLY A 148 -1.46 9.86 -4.59
CA GLY A 148 -2.68 9.11 -4.86
C GLY A 148 -2.80 7.81 -4.07
N ASP A 149 -1.71 7.29 -3.53
CA ASP A 149 -1.74 6.09 -2.69
C ASP A 149 -2.64 6.33 -1.47
N THR A 150 -3.40 5.29 -1.11
CA THR A 150 -4.25 5.32 0.07
C THR A 150 -3.49 4.84 1.31
N VAL A 151 -3.83 5.42 2.46
CA VAL A 151 -3.30 4.99 3.76
C VAL A 151 -4.43 4.94 4.78
N ASP A 152 -4.36 3.97 5.69
CA ASP A 152 -5.27 3.93 6.83
C ASP A 152 -4.97 5.08 7.79
N LEU A 153 -6.04 5.64 8.37
CA LEU A 153 -5.94 6.68 9.39
C LEU A 153 -6.18 6.06 10.76
N ARG A 154 -5.41 6.49 11.75
CA ARG A 154 -5.71 6.27 13.17
C ARG A 154 -6.29 7.53 13.76
N ILE A 155 -7.33 7.37 14.57
CA ILE A 155 -8.05 8.46 15.21
C ILE A 155 -7.99 8.28 16.72
N ASP A 156 -7.79 9.38 17.43
CA ASP A 156 -7.81 9.46 18.90
C ASP A 156 -8.51 10.74 19.32
N SER A 157 -9.50 10.64 20.20
CA SER A 157 -10.10 11.80 20.85
C SER A 157 -9.10 12.38 21.86
N PRO A 158 -8.67 13.65 21.71
CA PRO A 158 -7.67 14.24 22.59
C PRO A 158 -8.21 14.48 24.01
N ALA A 159 -7.29 14.61 24.97
CA ALA A 159 -7.63 15.13 26.30
C ALA A 159 -8.30 16.51 26.17
N GLY A 160 -9.44 16.68 26.85
CA GLY A 160 -10.30 17.87 26.73
C GLY A 160 -11.40 17.75 25.66
N SER A 161 -11.52 16.62 24.96
CA SER A 161 -12.75 16.28 24.23
C SER A 161 -13.70 15.53 25.15
N ASN A 162 -14.96 15.93 25.16
CA ASN A 162 -16.01 15.27 25.93
C ASN A 162 -16.71 14.12 25.16
N ALA A 163 -16.13 13.67 24.06
CA ALA A 163 -16.66 12.53 23.31
C ALA A 163 -16.52 11.23 24.12
N THR A 164 -17.59 10.44 24.14
CA THR A 164 -17.66 9.16 24.87
C THR A 164 -17.56 7.95 23.94
N ASP A 165 -17.99 8.10 22.68
CA ASP A 165 -17.93 7.06 21.66
C ASP A 165 -17.86 7.67 20.26
N LEU A 166 -16.96 7.17 19.41
CA LEU A 166 -16.82 7.59 18.02
C LEU A 166 -17.60 6.69 17.04
N HIS A 167 -18.35 5.69 17.53
CA HIS A 167 -19.11 4.77 16.68
C HIS A 167 -20.16 5.49 15.82
N GLY A 168 -20.23 5.16 14.53
CA GLY A 168 -21.11 5.81 13.56
C GLY A 168 -20.64 7.22 13.13
N GLY A 169 -19.47 7.66 13.62
CA GLY A 169 -18.89 8.93 13.24
C GLY A 169 -18.32 8.92 11.83
N TRP A 170 -18.26 10.10 11.22
CA TRP A 170 -17.55 10.34 9.97
C TRP A 170 -16.49 11.42 10.16
N LEU A 171 -15.25 11.12 9.79
CA LEU A 171 -14.15 12.08 9.78
C LEU A 171 -14.30 13.00 8.56
N LEU A 172 -14.43 14.30 8.79
CA LEU A 172 -14.39 15.30 7.71
C LEU A 172 -12.98 15.53 7.18
N ASP A 173 -12.89 16.10 5.98
CA ASP A 173 -11.63 16.39 5.28
C ASP A 173 -10.59 17.06 6.18
N THR A 174 -9.54 16.29 6.49
CA THR A 174 -8.51 16.64 7.45
C THR A 174 -7.14 16.67 6.78
N ARG A 175 -6.43 17.79 6.91
CA ARG A 175 -5.06 17.93 6.40
C ARG A 175 -4.05 17.32 7.35
N LEU A 176 -3.23 16.40 6.84
CA LEU A 176 -2.17 15.74 7.61
C LEU A 176 -0.79 16.25 7.18
N ARG A 177 0.04 16.59 8.17
CA ARG A 177 1.35 17.21 7.98
C ARG A 177 2.38 16.52 8.85
N LEU A 178 3.64 16.57 8.44
CA LEU A 178 4.75 16.26 9.35
C LEU A 178 4.82 17.37 10.42
N GLN A 179 4.77 16.98 11.69
CA GLN A 179 4.94 17.89 12.82
C GLN A 179 6.20 17.49 13.57
N GLN A 180 7.11 18.44 13.79
CA GLN A 180 8.31 18.24 14.60
C GLN A 180 8.37 19.31 15.70
N VAL A 181 8.62 18.88 16.93
CA VAL A 181 8.89 19.79 18.04
C VAL A 181 10.37 20.12 18.02
N LEU A 182 10.72 21.33 17.59
CA LEU A 182 12.10 21.83 17.58
C LEU A 182 12.20 23.00 18.55
N GLN A 183 13.05 22.88 19.58
CA GLN A 183 13.26 23.92 20.60
C GLN A 183 11.95 24.39 21.27
N GLY A 184 11.05 23.45 21.57
CA GLY A 184 9.74 23.74 22.20
C GLY A 184 8.70 24.37 21.27
N ARG A 185 8.99 24.55 19.97
CA ARG A 185 8.04 25.03 18.96
C ARG A 185 7.67 23.92 17.98
N VAL A 186 6.37 23.76 17.72
CA VAL A 186 5.88 22.84 16.70
C VAL A 186 6.11 23.47 15.32
N ARG A 187 7.04 22.92 14.54
CA ARG A 187 7.17 23.23 13.12
C ARG A 187 6.24 22.35 12.32
N LYS A 188 5.36 22.97 11.54
CA LYS A 188 4.44 22.29 10.62
C LYS A 188 5.09 22.26 9.24
N GLY A 189 5.25 21.06 8.70
CA GLY A 189 5.63 20.87 7.30
C GLY A 189 4.47 21.19 6.34
N GLU A 190 4.70 20.82 5.09
CA GLU A 190 3.67 20.84 4.06
C GLU A 190 2.62 19.75 4.30
N VAL A 191 1.50 19.83 3.57
CA VAL A 191 0.47 18.78 3.58
C VAL A 191 0.98 17.58 2.81
N LEU A 192 1.03 16.43 3.48
CA LEU A 192 1.53 15.17 2.92
C LEU A 192 0.41 14.17 2.64
N ALA A 193 -0.72 14.26 3.36
CA ALA A 193 -1.93 13.50 3.05
C ALA A 193 -3.20 14.29 3.39
N MET A 194 -4.31 13.89 2.77
CA MET A 194 -5.68 14.30 3.11
C MET A 194 -6.40 13.10 3.70
N GLY A 195 -7.19 13.28 4.77
CA GLY A 195 -7.91 12.20 5.43
C GLY A 195 -9.41 12.46 5.57
N THR A 196 -10.26 11.47 5.26
CA THR A 196 -11.73 11.55 5.38
C THR A 196 -12.32 10.14 5.41
N GLY A 197 -13.49 9.92 6.02
CA GLY A 197 -14.18 8.62 5.95
C GLY A 197 -14.87 8.18 7.25
N SER A 198 -15.56 7.03 7.18
CA SER A 198 -16.27 6.43 8.31
C SER A 198 -15.30 5.94 9.39
N ILE A 199 -15.60 6.25 10.64
CA ILE A 199 -14.78 5.90 11.79
C ILE A 199 -15.23 4.55 12.33
N MET A 200 -14.31 3.59 12.38
CA MET A 200 -14.49 2.33 13.09
C MET A 200 -13.74 2.39 14.42
N PRO A 201 -14.45 2.45 15.57
CA PRO A 201 -13.80 2.44 16.88
C PRO A 201 -13.02 1.15 17.12
N ARG A 202 -11.95 1.23 17.92
CA ARG A 202 -11.18 0.05 18.34
C ARG A 202 -12.04 -0.93 19.12
N ALA A 203 -13.01 -0.42 19.88
CA ALA A 203 -13.93 -1.25 20.65
C ALA A 203 -14.73 -2.24 19.78
N ALA A 204 -15.02 -1.89 18.52
CA ALA A 204 -15.76 -2.76 17.61
C ALA A 204 -15.02 -4.08 17.35
N PHE A 205 -13.69 -4.04 17.14
CA PHE A 205 -12.90 -5.22 16.79
C PHE A 205 -12.01 -5.78 17.91
N GLU A 206 -11.57 -4.95 18.87
CA GLU A 206 -10.76 -5.41 20.02
C GLU A 206 -11.61 -5.74 21.26
N GLY A 207 -12.85 -5.25 21.32
CA GLY A 207 -13.72 -5.33 22.49
C GLY A 207 -13.65 -4.09 23.39
N ASP A 208 -14.53 -4.05 24.39
CA ASP A 208 -14.82 -2.86 25.21
C ASP A 208 -14.23 -2.92 26.62
N ALA A 209 -13.17 -3.70 26.82
CA ALA A 209 -12.50 -3.83 28.12
C ALA A 209 -11.89 -2.51 28.62
N ASP A 210 -11.46 -1.64 27.71
CA ASP A 210 -11.00 -0.28 28.00
C ASP A 210 -11.94 0.73 27.33
N THR A 211 -12.53 1.63 28.12
CA THR A 211 -13.45 2.67 27.63
C THR A 211 -12.78 3.59 26.61
N ARG A 212 -11.46 3.76 26.66
CA ARG A 212 -10.70 4.53 25.66
C ARG A 212 -10.77 3.94 24.26
N MET A 213 -11.05 2.65 24.11
CA MET A 213 -11.19 2.01 22.80
C MET A 213 -12.43 2.49 22.04
N LYS A 214 -13.40 3.10 22.72
CA LYS A 214 -14.58 3.74 22.09
C LYS A 214 -14.25 5.10 21.49
N THR A 215 -13.26 5.79 22.06
CA THR A 215 -12.80 7.13 21.63
C THR A 215 -11.54 7.09 20.78
N GLN A 216 -11.10 5.89 20.42
CA GLN A 216 -10.02 5.61 19.47
C GLN A 216 -10.55 4.77 18.33
N GLY A 217 -10.03 4.96 17.12
CA GLY A 217 -10.52 4.20 15.97
C GLY A 217 -9.60 4.27 14.77
N VAL A 218 -10.08 3.70 13.68
CA VAL A 218 -9.44 3.71 12.38
C VAL A 218 -10.41 4.18 11.30
N VAL A 219 -9.87 4.77 10.23
CA VAL A 219 -10.59 5.00 8.97
C VAL A 219 -9.83 4.26 7.87
N LEU A 220 -10.47 3.20 7.37
CA LEU A 220 -9.86 2.29 6.39
C LEU A 220 -9.76 2.99 5.03
N ALA A 221 -8.55 3.01 4.45
CA ALA A 221 -8.19 3.76 3.24
C ALA A 221 -8.69 5.22 3.23
N GLY A 222 -8.86 5.83 4.41
CA GLY A 222 -9.38 7.19 4.52
C GLY A 222 -8.37 8.27 4.14
N GLY A 223 -7.08 7.94 4.13
CA GLY A 223 -5.99 8.84 3.79
C GLY A 223 -5.61 8.75 2.32
N THR A 224 -5.30 9.88 1.67
CA THR A 224 -4.72 9.95 0.33
C THR A 224 -3.44 10.76 0.33
N VAL A 225 -2.34 10.14 -0.06
CA VAL A 225 -1.01 10.75 -0.16
C VAL A 225 -1.00 11.85 -1.22
N GLN A 226 -0.53 13.04 -0.85
CA GLN A 226 -0.50 14.23 -1.71
C GLN A 226 0.84 14.46 -2.41
N LYS A 227 1.92 13.85 -1.90
CA LYS A 227 3.27 14.00 -2.45
C LYS A 227 3.96 12.65 -2.56
N THR A 228 4.55 12.40 -3.72
CA THR A 228 5.42 11.23 -3.92
C THR A 228 6.65 11.36 -3.06
N ARG A 229 7.03 10.25 -2.43
CA ARG A 229 8.14 10.17 -1.51
C ARG A 229 9.37 9.63 -2.21
N ASN A 230 10.41 10.46 -2.29
CA ASN A 230 11.67 10.06 -2.90
C ASN A 230 12.49 9.17 -1.95
N MET A 231 13.26 8.27 -2.54
CA MET A 231 14.16 7.34 -1.89
C MET A 231 15.46 7.29 -2.69
N GLY A 232 16.54 6.78 -2.10
CA GLY A 232 17.83 6.84 -2.78
C GLY A 232 18.94 6.07 -2.09
N LEU A 233 20.14 6.22 -2.63
CA LEU A 233 21.40 5.75 -2.06
C LEU A 233 22.29 6.94 -1.79
N VAL A 234 22.98 6.92 -0.65
CA VAL A 234 24.07 7.84 -0.32
C VAL A 234 25.38 7.09 -0.38
N LEU A 235 26.34 7.60 -1.14
CA LEU A 235 27.68 7.05 -1.26
C LEU A 235 28.44 7.29 0.04
N ARG A 236 29.23 6.30 0.45
CA ARG A 236 30.14 6.44 1.58
C ARG A 236 31.25 7.44 1.25
N PRO A 237 31.80 8.17 2.23
CA PRO A 237 32.81 9.22 2.00
C PRO A 237 33.96 8.83 1.09
N GLU A 238 34.45 7.60 1.19
CA GLU A 238 35.55 7.04 0.39
C GLU A 238 35.22 6.85 -1.10
N PHE A 239 33.93 6.84 -1.47
CA PHE A 239 33.46 6.65 -2.84
C PHE A 239 32.72 7.89 -3.40
N GLN A 240 32.64 8.99 -2.64
CA GLN A 240 31.95 10.22 -3.07
C GLN A 240 32.66 10.85 -4.28
N HIS A 241 32.10 10.60 -5.47
CA HIS A 241 32.64 11.09 -6.72
C HIS A 241 31.59 10.99 -7.83
N VAL A 242 31.47 12.03 -8.66
CA VAL A 242 30.48 12.11 -9.76
C VAL A 242 30.55 10.91 -10.72
N LYS A 243 31.76 10.44 -11.02
CA LYS A 243 31.97 9.24 -11.86
C LYS A 243 31.41 7.98 -11.21
N VAL A 244 31.66 7.77 -9.92
CA VAL A 244 31.18 6.59 -9.19
C VAL A 244 29.66 6.64 -9.05
N SER A 245 29.07 7.78 -8.69
CA SER A 245 27.62 7.92 -8.60
C SER A 245 26.94 7.67 -9.95
N SER A 246 27.55 8.14 -11.05
CA SER A 246 27.07 7.88 -12.42
C SER A 246 27.22 6.41 -12.84
N GLU A 247 28.32 5.74 -12.50
CA GLU A 247 28.56 4.32 -12.79
C GLU A 247 27.57 3.42 -12.03
N ILE A 248 27.31 3.72 -10.76
CA ILE A 248 26.31 3.04 -9.94
C ILE A 248 24.91 3.25 -10.53
N ALA A 249 24.53 4.49 -10.85
CA ALA A 249 23.24 4.78 -11.47
C ALA A 249 23.08 4.04 -12.81
N ALA A 250 24.14 3.98 -13.62
CA ALA A 250 24.15 3.22 -14.87
C ALA A 250 23.99 1.70 -14.63
N ALA A 251 24.65 1.14 -13.61
CA ALA A 251 24.51 -0.27 -13.24
C ALA A 251 23.08 -0.61 -12.82
N ILE A 252 22.45 0.24 -12.01
CA ILE A 252 21.04 0.07 -11.62
C ILE A 252 20.13 0.14 -12.84
N ASN A 253 20.33 1.12 -13.74
CA ASN A 253 19.50 1.31 -14.93
C ASN A 253 19.66 0.21 -16.01
N ARG A 254 20.80 -0.50 -16.02
CA ARG A 254 20.97 -1.69 -16.86
C ARG A 254 20.00 -2.80 -16.42
N ARG A 255 19.83 -2.99 -15.10
CA ARG A 255 18.98 -4.03 -14.50
C ARG A 255 17.52 -3.62 -14.37
N PHE A 256 17.26 -2.38 -14.00
CA PHE A 256 15.93 -1.87 -13.71
C PHE A 256 15.58 -0.68 -14.60
N PHE A 257 14.56 -0.88 -15.41
CA PHE A 257 14.04 0.10 -16.34
C PHE A 257 12.60 -0.26 -16.67
N PHE A 258 11.82 0.73 -17.08
CA PHE A 258 10.49 0.51 -17.63
C PHE A 258 10.33 1.31 -18.92
N PHE A 259 9.34 0.92 -19.72
CA PHE A 259 9.01 1.60 -20.96
C PHE A 259 7.93 2.65 -20.68
N ASP A 260 8.29 3.93 -20.77
CA ASP A 260 7.33 5.04 -20.73
C ASP A 260 6.90 5.33 -22.17
N GLY A 261 5.88 4.59 -22.62
CA GLY A 261 5.37 4.61 -23.99
C GLY A 261 6.38 4.07 -25.01
N THR A 262 7.28 4.93 -25.47
CA THR A 262 8.28 4.61 -26.51
C THR A 262 9.72 4.64 -26.02
N THR A 263 9.99 5.15 -24.82
CA THR A 263 11.35 5.35 -24.31
C THR A 263 11.67 4.43 -23.13
N ARG A 264 12.85 3.82 -23.16
CA ARG A 264 13.39 3.07 -22.02
C ARG A 264 13.87 4.07 -20.97
N ARG A 265 13.19 4.13 -19.83
CA ARG A 265 13.53 4.99 -18.70
C ARG A 265 14.11 4.15 -17.57
N GLY A 266 15.29 4.54 -17.09
CA GLY A 266 15.91 3.95 -15.91
C GLY A 266 15.26 4.42 -14.61
N VAL A 267 15.44 3.66 -13.53
CA VAL A 267 14.90 3.96 -12.20
C VAL A 267 15.86 4.74 -11.30
N ALA A 268 17.11 4.94 -11.71
CA ALA A 268 18.15 5.60 -10.91
C ALA A 268 18.68 6.85 -11.59
N LYS A 269 18.89 7.91 -10.80
CA LYS A 269 19.46 9.17 -11.26
C LYS A 269 20.51 9.67 -10.26
N ALA A 270 21.75 9.84 -10.71
CA ALA A 270 22.77 10.54 -9.94
C ALA A 270 22.42 12.04 -9.89
N ILE A 271 22.09 12.54 -8.69
CA ILE A 271 21.72 13.94 -8.49
C ILE A 271 22.94 14.75 -8.05
N GLU A 272 23.71 14.19 -7.12
CA GLU A 272 24.93 14.77 -6.57
C GLU A 272 26.09 13.76 -6.69
N ASP A 273 27.29 14.15 -6.28
CA ASP A 273 28.46 13.26 -6.21
C ASP A 273 28.32 12.20 -5.12
N ASP A 274 27.48 12.44 -4.11
CA ASP A 274 27.20 11.52 -3.01
C ASP A 274 25.77 10.95 -3.00
N TYR A 275 24.84 11.45 -3.83
CA TYR A 275 23.43 11.05 -3.79
C TYR A 275 22.87 10.55 -5.13
N ILE A 276 22.29 9.35 -5.09
CA ILE A 276 21.58 8.72 -6.20
C ILE A 276 20.10 8.59 -5.80
N GLU A 277 19.23 9.27 -6.53
CA GLU A 277 17.79 9.13 -6.40
C GLU A 277 17.32 7.83 -7.07
N LEU A 278 16.43 7.11 -6.39
CA LEU A 278 15.83 5.87 -6.83
C LEU A 278 14.31 6.01 -6.94
N GLU A 279 13.77 5.52 -8.03
CA GLU A 279 12.34 5.32 -8.28
C GLU A 279 11.98 3.85 -7.99
N LEU A 280 10.83 3.60 -7.37
CA LEU A 280 10.39 2.24 -7.08
C LEU A 280 9.94 1.54 -8.38
N HIS A 281 10.59 0.41 -8.70
CA HIS A 281 10.19 -0.40 -9.85
C HIS A 281 8.84 -1.09 -9.58
N PRO A 282 7.85 -1.05 -10.51
CA PRO A 282 6.49 -1.57 -10.28
C PRO A 282 6.44 -3.01 -9.75
N ARG A 283 7.31 -3.89 -10.25
CA ARG A 283 7.46 -5.29 -9.79
C ARG A 283 7.69 -5.44 -8.28
N TYR A 284 8.21 -4.41 -7.61
CA TYR A 284 8.55 -4.44 -6.18
C TYR A 284 7.67 -3.53 -5.32
N GLU A 285 6.53 -3.04 -5.83
CA GLU A 285 5.60 -2.19 -5.06
C GLU A 285 5.22 -2.82 -3.71
N GLU A 286 5.09 -4.14 -3.68
CA GLU A 286 4.73 -4.93 -2.49
C GLU A 286 5.94 -5.31 -1.61
N SER A 287 7.16 -4.97 -2.02
CA SER A 287 8.38 -5.47 -1.38
C SER A 287 9.57 -4.53 -1.55
N LEU A 288 9.40 -3.30 -1.05
CA LEU A 288 10.47 -2.30 -1.05
C LEU A 288 11.76 -2.81 -0.39
N GLY A 289 11.65 -3.52 0.74
CA GLY A 289 12.82 -4.06 1.45
C GLY A 289 13.64 -4.99 0.56
N ARG A 290 12.96 -5.84 -0.23
CA ARG A 290 13.61 -6.69 -1.22
C ARG A 290 14.22 -5.87 -2.34
N TYR A 291 13.48 -4.91 -2.90
CA TYR A 291 13.97 -4.03 -3.97
C TYR A 291 15.32 -3.39 -3.63
N ILE A 292 15.40 -2.78 -2.44
CA ILE A 292 16.65 -2.17 -1.96
C ILE A 292 17.75 -3.21 -1.81
N THR A 293 17.44 -4.40 -1.30
CA THR A 293 18.44 -5.46 -1.10
C THR A 293 18.99 -5.97 -2.43
N VAL A 294 18.14 -6.08 -3.46
CA VAL A 294 18.54 -6.48 -4.81
C VAL A 294 19.36 -5.38 -5.50
N VAL A 295 18.90 -4.12 -5.43
CA VAL A 295 19.68 -2.96 -5.91
C VAL A 295 21.07 -2.94 -5.28
N ARG A 296 21.15 -3.16 -3.97
CA ARG A 296 22.41 -3.23 -3.21
C ARG A 296 23.30 -4.43 -3.60
N SER A 297 22.73 -5.46 -4.22
CA SER A 297 23.43 -6.68 -4.65
C SER A 297 23.87 -6.65 -6.12
N ILE A 298 23.60 -5.56 -6.85
CA ILE A 298 24.09 -5.35 -8.21
C ILE A 298 25.61 -5.15 -8.21
N ALA A 299 26.28 -5.79 -9.17
CA ALA A 299 27.69 -5.56 -9.44
C ALA A 299 27.90 -4.30 -10.29
N ILE A 300 28.80 -3.41 -9.88
CA ILE A 300 29.01 -2.10 -10.54
C ILE A 300 29.67 -2.28 -11.92
N ASN A 301 30.72 -3.10 -11.97
CA ASN A 301 31.63 -3.25 -13.12
C ASN A 301 31.40 -4.51 -13.96
N GLU A 302 30.20 -5.07 -13.97
CA GLU A 302 29.92 -6.29 -14.72
C GLU A 302 30.01 -6.05 -16.23
N ARG A 303 31.17 -6.38 -16.81
CA ARG A 303 31.41 -6.35 -18.24
C ARG A 303 30.69 -7.53 -18.88
N GLN A 304 29.87 -7.26 -19.89
CA GLN A 304 29.20 -8.28 -20.69
C GLN A 304 30.25 -9.27 -21.24
N GLY A 305 30.30 -10.49 -20.68
CA GLY A 305 31.19 -11.56 -21.15
C GLY A 305 32.04 -12.30 -20.11
N ASN A 306 32.16 -11.82 -18.85
CA ASN A 306 32.95 -12.51 -17.80
C ASN A 306 32.13 -12.94 -16.57
N SER A 307 30.83 -13.18 -16.75
CA SER A 307 29.90 -13.55 -15.66
C SER A 307 29.94 -15.04 -15.29
N GLN A 308 30.53 -15.90 -16.11
CA GLN A 308 30.52 -17.36 -15.89
C GLN A 308 31.16 -17.81 -14.57
N PRO A 309 32.35 -17.31 -14.16
CA PRO A 309 32.94 -17.69 -12.87
C PRO A 309 32.08 -17.23 -11.69
N ARG A 310 31.45 -16.06 -11.80
CA ARG A 310 30.55 -15.52 -10.79
C ARG A 310 29.27 -16.35 -10.69
N LEU A 311 28.68 -16.75 -11.82
CA LEU A 311 27.53 -17.65 -11.84
C LEU A 311 27.84 -19.00 -11.19
N GLN A 312 29.02 -19.58 -11.45
CA GLN A 312 29.44 -20.82 -10.79
C GLN A 312 29.60 -20.66 -9.28
N LYS A 313 30.22 -19.57 -8.82
CA LYS A 313 30.33 -19.24 -7.40
C LYS A 313 28.95 -19.05 -6.75
N LEU A 314 28.05 -18.34 -7.40
CA LEU A 314 26.69 -18.13 -6.88
C LEU A 314 25.87 -19.41 -6.89
N ALA A 315 26.08 -20.30 -7.86
CA ALA A 315 25.45 -21.62 -7.89
C ALA A 315 25.89 -22.48 -6.68
N SER A 316 27.18 -22.48 -6.35
CA SER A 316 27.66 -23.21 -5.16
C SER A 316 27.15 -22.59 -3.87
N MET A 317 27.07 -21.26 -3.78
CA MET A 317 26.48 -20.58 -2.63
C MET A 317 24.96 -20.80 -2.51
N LEU A 318 24.24 -20.94 -3.62
CA LEU A 318 22.80 -21.24 -3.63
C LEU A 318 22.50 -22.65 -3.11
N ALA A 319 23.46 -23.57 -3.24
CA ALA A 319 23.34 -24.95 -2.75
C ALA A 319 23.59 -25.09 -1.23
N ASP A 320 24.09 -24.04 -0.57
CA ASP A 320 24.37 -24.03 0.88
C ASP A 320 23.35 -23.15 1.62
N PRO A 321 22.57 -23.69 2.58
CA PRO A 321 21.59 -22.93 3.36
C PRO A 321 22.18 -21.67 4.00
N ALA A 322 23.44 -21.69 4.46
CA ALA A 322 24.07 -20.53 5.09
C ALA A 322 24.24 -19.34 4.14
N THR A 323 24.37 -19.58 2.83
CA THR A 323 24.65 -18.55 1.82
C THR A 323 23.54 -18.39 0.78
N ALA A 324 22.55 -19.27 0.75
CA ALA A 324 21.54 -19.34 -0.30
C ALA A 324 20.72 -18.05 -0.46
N ALA A 325 20.35 -17.41 0.65
CA ALA A 325 19.58 -16.17 0.61
C ALA A 325 20.34 -15.04 -0.12
N ASP A 326 21.63 -14.82 0.22
CA ASP A 326 22.46 -13.80 -0.44
C ASP A 326 22.77 -14.17 -1.89
N ALA A 327 23.01 -15.46 -2.16
CA ALA A 327 23.23 -15.96 -3.51
C ALA A 327 22.02 -15.72 -4.42
N ALA A 328 20.81 -16.00 -3.95
CA ALA A 328 19.58 -15.77 -4.68
C ALA A 328 19.36 -14.29 -5.00
N LEU A 329 19.64 -13.38 -4.05
CA LEU A 329 19.55 -11.92 -4.27
C LEU A 329 20.56 -11.42 -5.32
N GLN A 330 21.80 -11.94 -5.28
CA GLN A 330 22.81 -11.61 -6.29
C GLN A 330 22.46 -12.19 -7.67
N LEU A 331 21.91 -13.40 -7.74
CA LEU A 331 21.39 -14.00 -8.98
C LEU A 331 20.21 -13.20 -9.53
N GLU A 332 19.29 -12.73 -8.68
CA GLU A 332 18.21 -11.83 -9.08
C GLU A 332 18.73 -10.49 -9.62
N ALA A 333 19.78 -9.96 -9.00
CA ALA A 333 20.45 -8.73 -9.44
C ALA A 333 21.17 -8.90 -10.79
N LEU A 334 21.69 -10.10 -11.09
CA LEU A 334 22.28 -10.46 -12.38
C LEU A 334 21.24 -10.48 -13.52
N GLY A 335 19.99 -10.81 -13.21
CA GLY A 335 18.91 -10.84 -14.19
C GLY A 335 18.86 -12.13 -15.03
N GLU A 336 18.54 -11.99 -16.32
CA GLU A 336 18.25 -13.11 -17.24
C GLU A 336 19.33 -14.20 -17.26
N SER A 337 20.61 -13.83 -17.16
CA SER A 337 21.73 -14.80 -17.20
C SER A 337 21.73 -15.79 -16.02
N ALA A 338 21.05 -15.45 -14.92
CA ALA A 338 20.97 -16.29 -13.73
C ALA A 338 19.82 -17.30 -13.76
N ILE A 339 18.86 -17.18 -14.69
CA ILE A 339 17.66 -18.02 -14.74
C ILE A 339 18.01 -19.52 -14.73
N PRO A 340 18.94 -20.04 -15.57
CA PRO A 340 19.25 -21.48 -15.55
C PRO A 340 19.76 -21.97 -14.19
N THR A 341 20.53 -21.14 -13.49
CA THR A 341 21.08 -21.45 -12.16
C THR A 341 19.96 -21.51 -11.11
N LEU A 342 19.05 -20.54 -11.14
CA LEU A 342 17.91 -20.51 -10.24
C LEU A 342 16.91 -21.65 -10.54
N THR A 343 16.66 -21.96 -11.80
CA THR A 343 15.81 -23.08 -12.20
C THR A 343 16.38 -24.42 -11.73
N ALA A 344 17.70 -24.61 -11.78
CA ALA A 344 18.34 -25.79 -11.20
C ALA A 344 18.09 -25.88 -9.69
N GLY A 345 18.12 -24.73 -8.99
CA GLY A 345 17.81 -24.62 -7.56
C GLY A 345 16.38 -25.02 -7.18
N LEU A 346 15.42 -25.03 -8.12
CA LEU A 346 14.06 -25.51 -7.86
C LEU A 346 13.96 -27.03 -7.64
N ASN A 347 14.97 -27.79 -8.09
CA ASN A 347 14.99 -29.25 -8.04
C ASN A 347 15.65 -29.80 -6.75
N THR A 348 15.98 -28.95 -5.79
CA THR A 348 16.56 -29.35 -4.50
C THR A 348 15.48 -29.85 -3.54
N ASP A 349 15.78 -30.90 -2.76
CA ASP A 349 14.86 -31.43 -1.74
C ASP A 349 14.67 -30.46 -0.56
N ASN A 350 15.67 -29.62 -0.28
CA ASN A 350 15.61 -28.65 0.80
C ASN A 350 14.62 -27.50 0.50
N GLN A 351 13.59 -27.36 1.34
CA GLN A 351 12.54 -26.37 1.16
C GLN A 351 13.06 -24.91 1.20
N GLU A 352 14.02 -24.60 2.06
CA GLU A 352 14.62 -23.26 2.20
C GLU A 352 15.33 -22.85 0.90
N LEU A 353 16.17 -23.73 0.36
CA LEU A 353 16.91 -23.50 -0.88
C LEU A 353 15.97 -23.30 -2.07
N ARG A 354 14.95 -24.18 -2.16
CA ARG A 354 13.92 -24.12 -3.20
C ARG A 354 13.13 -22.82 -3.13
N PHE A 355 12.80 -22.36 -1.93
CA PHE A 355 12.10 -21.11 -1.70
C PHE A 355 12.92 -19.92 -2.19
N TYR A 356 14.20 -19.80 -1.82
CA TYR A 356 15.03 -18.67 -2.25
C TYR A 356 15.20 -18.62 -3.77
N ALA A 357 15.39 -19.77 -4.41
CA ALA A 357 15.45 -19.86 -5.87
C ALA A 357 14.14 -19.45 -6.54
N ALA A 358 13.00 -19.93 -6.02
CA ALA A 358 11.67 -19.60 -6.54
C ALA A 358 11.31 -18.13 -6.35
N GLU A 359 11.63 -17.55 -5.19
CA GLU A 359 11.38 -16.13 -4.92
C GLU A 359 12.14 -15.24 -5.89
N ALA A 360 13.44 -15.50 -6.11
CA ALA A 360 14.24 -14.78 -7.09
C ALA A 360 13.67 -14.92 -8.52
N LEU A 361 13.25 -16.14 -8.91
CA LEU A 361 12.61 -16.39 -10.20
C LEU A 361 11.30 -15.62 -10.38
N ALA A 362 10.49 -15.46 -9.34
CA ALA A 362 9.26 -14.67 -9.41
C ALA A 362 9.54 -13.18 -9.70
N TYR A 363 10.54 -12.58 -9.07
CA TYR A 363 10.94 -11.20 -9.39
C TYR A 363 11.65 -11.06 -10.75
N LEU A 364 12.12 -12.17 -11.32
CA LEU A 364 12.56 -12.28 -12.72
C LEU A 364 11.42 -12.68 -13.69
N ASP A 365 10.16 -12.62 -13.23
CA ASP A 365 8.97 -12.88 -14.02
C ASP A 365 8.89 -14.29 -14.62
N ARG A 366 9.38 -15.29 -13.89
CA ARG A 366 9.39 -16.69 -14.34
C ARG A 366 8.22 -17.47 -13.78
N ARG A 367 7.41 -18.01 -14.69
CA ARG A 367 6.29 -18.91 -14.39
C ARG A 367 6.67 -20.10 -13.50
N ASP A 368 7.88 -20.63 -13.66
CA ASP A 368 8.36 -21.81 -12.92
C ASP A 368 8.43 -21.57 -11.40
N ALA A 369 8.42 -20.32 -10.94
CA ALA A 369 8.37 -19.95 -9.53
C ALA A 369 7.01 -20.22 -8.85
N ILE A 370 5.91 -20.27 -9.62
CA ILE A 370 4.55 -20.22 -9.06
C ILE A 370 4.26 -21.42 -8.15
N ALA A 371 4.47 -22.63 -8.65
CA ALA A 371 4.15 -23.85 -7.90
C ALA A 371 5.03 -24.01 -6.63
N PRO A 372 6.37 -23.82 -6.68
CA PRO A 372 7.20 -23.81 -5.48
C PRO A 372 6.80 -22.76 -4.44
N LEU A 373 6.43 -21.54 -4.86
CA LEU A 373 5.98 -20.49 -3.93
C LEU A 373 4.63 -20.84 -3.29
N ALA A 374 3.68 -21.37 -4.07
CA ALA A 374 2.40 -21.84 -3.52
C ALA A 374 2.60 -22.96 -2.48
N ALA A 375 3.50 -23.92 -2.76
CA ALA A 375 3.87 -24.96 -1.82
C ALA A 375 4.51 -24.38 -0.54
N ALA A 376 5.41 -23.39 -0.67
CA ALA A 376 6.03 -22.72 0.47
C ALA A 376 5.00 -21.98 1.35
N ILE A 377 4.00 -21.32 0.76
CA ILE A 377 2.91 -20.63 1.49
C ILE A 377 2.06 -21.63 2.31
N ALA A 378 1.82 -22.81 1.73
CA ALA A 378 1.08 -23.87 2.39
C ALA A 378 1.87 -24.48 3.55
N ALA A 379 3.16 -24.75 3.35
CA ALA A 379 3.98 -25.52 4.28
C ALA A 379 4.56 -24.69 5.44
N GLU A 380 5.15 -23.52 5.18
CA GLU A 380 6.01 -22.84 6.15
C GLU A 380 5.56 -21.40 6.45
N PRO A 381 5.15 -21.09 7.70
CA PRO A 381 4.77 -19.74 8.11
C PRO A 381 5.81 -18.66 7.81
N ALA A 382 7.11 -18.95 7.88
CA ALA A 382 8.17 -17.97 7.59
C ALA A 382 8.18 -17.49 6.13
N PHE A 383 7.77 -18.36 5.19
CA PHE A 383 7.82 -18.07 3.75
C PHE A 383 6.54 -17.44 3.20
N ARG A 384 5.43 -17.47 3.95
CA ARG A 384 4.11 -16.99 3.48
C ARG A 384 4.11 -15.55 3.00
N HIS A 385 4.57 -14.62 3.83
CA HIS A 385 4.58 -13.20 3.50
C HIS A 385 5.41 -12.89 2.24
N PRO A 386 6.71 -13.26 2.17
CA PRO A 386 7.52 -12.98 0.99
C PRO A 386 7.02 -13.71 -0.27
N ALA A 387 6.56 -14.96 -0.16
CA ALA A 387 6.01 -15.69 -1.30
C ALA A 387 4.75 -15.04 -1.87
N LEU A 388 3.82 -14.61 -1.02
CA LEU A 388 2.59 -13.92 -1.45
C LEU A 388 2.91 -12.57 -2.10
N ALA A 389 3.86 -11.81 -1.54
CA ALA A 389 4.30 -10.54 -2.12
C ALA A 389 4.95 -10.75 -3.51
N ALA A 390 5.76 -11.81 -3.67
CA ALA A 390 6.35 -12.18 -4.94
C ALA A 390 5.28 -12.60 -5.98
N LEU A 391 4.28 -13.38 -5.57
CA LEU A 391 3.16 -13.77 -6.44
C LEU A 391 2.28 -12.58 -6.84
N LYS A 392 2.05 -11.61 -5.94
CA LYS A 392 1.20 -10.43 -6.23
C LYS A 392 1.69 -9.68 -7.46
N GLY A 393 3.00 -9.43 -7.56
CA GLY A 393 3.63 -8.72 -8.67
C GLY A 393 3.86 -9.57 -9.92
N LEU A 394 3.51 -10.85 -9.95
CA LEU A 394 3.79 -11.78 -11.05
C LEU A 394 2.66 -11.79 -12.09
N GLU A 395 2.94 -11.45 -13.35
CA GLU A 395 1.94 -11.21 -14.41
C GLU A 395 1.60 -12.49 -15.21
N HIS A 396 1.57 -13.65 -14.55
CA HIS A 396 1.19 -14.93 -15.17
C HIS A 396 -0.22 -15.34 -14.74
N PRO A 397 -1.11 -15.75 -15.66
CA PRO A 397 -2.48 -16.16 -15.32
C PRO A 397 -2.55 -17.31 -14.29
N GLU A 398 -1.58 -18.22 -14.30
CA GLU A 398 -1.51 -19.37 -13.38
C GLU A 398 -1.36 -18.97 -11.91
N VAL A 399 -0.97 -17.72 -11.64
CA VAL A 399 -0.93 -17.19 -10.27
C VAL A 399 -2.33 -17.21 -9.65
N VAL A 400 -3.38 -16.90 -10.43
CA VAL A 400 -4.76 -16.92 -9.93
C VAL A 400 -5.13 -18.32 -9.46
N ASP A 401 -4.88 -19.34 -10.27
CA ASP A 401 -5.16 -20.74 -9.93
C ASP A 401 -4.37 -21.18 -8.68
N ALA A 402 -3.10 -20.80 -8.60
CA ALA A 402 -2.26 -21.08 -7.44
C ALA A 402 -2.81 -20.43 -6.16
N LEU A 403 -3.22 -19.16 -6.21
CA LEU A 403 -3.80 -18.45 -5.06
C LEU A 403 -5.16 -19.02 -4.66
N VAL A 404 -6.01 -19.39 -5.62
CA VAL A 404 -7.33 -20.01 -5.36
C VAL A 404 -7.16 -21.39 -4.70
N SER A 405 -6.14 -22.16 -5.10
CA SER A 405 -5.86 -23.46 -4.47
C SER A 405 -5.57 -23.34 -2.97
N LEU A 406 -4.97 -22.22 -2.53
CA LEU A 406 -4.65 -21.95 -1.13
C LEU A 406 -5.88 -21.78 -0.24
N PHE A 407 -7.06 -21.50 -0.81
CA PHE A 407 -8.32 -21.42 -0.05
C PHE A 407 -8.75 -22.76 0.56
N GLN A 408 -8.19 -23.87 0.07
CA GLN A 408 -8.50 -25.23 0.51
C GLN A 408 -7.60 -25.71 1.66
N HIS A 409 -6.59 -24.91 2.06
CA HIS A 409 -5.67 -25.27 3.13
C HIS A 409 -6.24 -24.98 4.52
N SER A 410 -5.77 -25.70 5.54
CA SER A 410 -6.24 -25.55 6.93
C SER A 410 -5.85 -24.21 7.56
N SER A 411 -4.70 -23.66 7.17
CA SER A 411 -4.18 -22.39 7.70
C SER A 411 -5.03 -21.21 7.23
N ILE A 412 -5.74 -20.57 8.16
CA ILE A 412 -6.49 -19.33 7.88
C ILE A 412 -5.60 -18.22 7.35
N GLU A 413 -4.33 -18.21 7.76
CA GLU A 413 -3.33 -17.24 7.33
C GLU A 413 -2.96 -17.39 5.86
N SER A 414 -2.85 -18.64 5.40
CA SER A 414 -2.61 -18.94 3.99
C SER A 414 -3.83 -18.60 3.14
N ARG A 415 -5.04 -18.94 3.61
CA ARG A 415 -6.30 -18.67 2.90
C ARG A 415 -6.54 -17.17 2.73
N TYR A 416 -6.48 -16.42 3.83
CA TYR A 416 -6.73 -14.98 3.80
C TYR A 416 -5.58 -14.21 3.16
N GLY A 417 -4.33 -14.63 3.39
CA GLY A 417 -3.18 -14.06 2.68
C GLY A 417 -3.28 -14.22 1.17
N ALA A 418 -3.69 -15.39 0.69
CA ALA A 418 -3.95 -15.62 -0.73
C ALA A 418 -5.11 -14.77 -1.26
N PHE A 419 -6.19 -14.63 -0.47
CA PHE A 419 -7.34 -13.80 -0.83
C PHE A 419 -6.94 -12.33 -0.95
N ALA A 420 -6.25 -11.77 0.05
CA ALA A 420 -5.79 -10.39 0.06
C ALA A 420 -4.81 -10.12 -1.09
N THR A 421 -3.93 -11.08 -1.38
CA THR A 421 -3.03 -11.03 -2.54
C THR A 421 -3.82 -10.96 -3.84
N LEU A 422 -4.78 -11.86 -4.03
CA LEU A 422 -5.62 -11.91 -5.22
C LEU A 422 -6.48 -10.65 -5.37
N ARG A 423 -7.05 -10.12 -4.28
CA ARG A 423 -7.80 -8.86 -4.25
C ARG A 423 -6.99 -7.68 -4.76
N GLY A 424 -5.69 -7.66 -4.46
CA GLY A 424 -4.78 -6.58 -4.86
C GLY A 424 -4.26 -6.69 -6.29
N ARG A 425 -4.63 -7.72 -7.06
CA ARG A 425 -4.19 -7.91 -8.45
C ARG A 425 -5.20 -7.36 -9.45
N ASN A 426 -4.70 -7.00 -10.64
CA ASN A 426 -5.55 -6.49 -11.73
C ASN A 426 -6.48 -7.57 -12.34
N ASP A 427 -6.10 -8.83 -12.23
CA ASP A 427 -6.85 -10.00 -12.74
C ASP A 427 -7.73 -10.65 -11.67
N SER A 428 -7.96 -9.98 -10.53
CA SER A 428 -8.74 -10.49 -9.39
C SER A 428 -10.16 -10.92 -9.79
N ILE A 429 -10.76 -10.26 -10.79
CA ILE A 429 -12.13 -10.50 -11.25
C ILE A 429 -12.34 -11.89 -11.85
N LEU A 430 -11.26 -12.58 -12.25
CA LEU A 430 -11.33 -13.95 -12.75
C LEU A 430 -11.73 -14.95 -11.65
N ALA A 431 -11.51 -14.62 -10.38
CA ALA A 431 -11.70 -15.52 -9.26
C ALA A 431 -12.50 -14.93 -8.09
N LEU A 432 -12.53 -13.60 -7.94
CA LEU A 432 -13.26 -12.92 -6.87
C LEU A 432 -14.44 -12.12 -7.44
N SER A 433 -15.63 -12.41 -6.93
CA SER A 433 -16.85 -11.66 -7.20
C SER A 433 -17.39 -11.00 -5.93
N PRO A 434 -17.00 -9.75 -5.63
CA PRO A 434 -17.50 -9.03 -4.46
C PRO A 434 -18.98 -8.68 -4.61
N GLU A 435 -19.75 -8.92 -3.56
CA GLU A 435 -21.04 -8.26 -3.37
C GLU A 435 -20.83 -6.95 -2.61
N LYS A 436 -21.06 -5.81 -3.29
CA LYS A 436 -20.99 -4.49 -2.65
C LYS A 436 -22.28 -4.21 -1.89
N LEU A 437 -22.21 -4.15 -0.56
CA LEU A 437 -23.34 -3.82 0.29
C LEU A 437 -23.40 -2.30 0.52
N GLY A 438 -23.89 -1.59 -0.50
CA GLY A 438 -23.91 -0.13 -0.54
C GLY A 438 -22.50 0.46 -0.54
N THR A 439 -22.28 1.52 0.23
CA THR A 439 -20.96 2.12 0.48
C THR A 439 -20.32 1.60 1.77
N ALA A 440 -20.97 0.68 2.48
CA ALA A 440 -20.54 0.26 3.82
C ALA A 440 -19.39 -0.75 3.77
N LEU A 441 -19.53 -1.83 3.00
CA LEU A 441 -18.53 -2.91 2.95
C LEU A 441 -18.61 -3.75 1.67
N GLN A 442 -17.55 -4.53 1.44
CA GLN A 442 -17.49 -5.58 0.41
C GLN A 442 -17.65 -6.96 1.07
N TYR A 443 -18.62 -7.75 0.60
CA TYR A 443 -18.87 -9.11 1.08
C TYR A 443 -18.37 -10.13 0.04
N TYR A 444 -17.61 -11.11 0.52
CA TYR A 444 -17.08 -12.20 -0.31
C TYR A 444 -17.53 -13.55 0.23
N GLN A 445 -18.09 -14.37 -0.66
CA GLN A 445 -18.39 -15.77 -0.40
C GLN A 445 -17.42 -16.62 -1.22
N ILE A 446 -16.56 -17.37 -0.54
CA ILE A 446 -15.47 -18.14 -1.16
C ILE A 446 -15.71 -19.63 -0.94
N ASP A 447 -15.72 -20.40 -2.02
CA ASP A 447 -15.84 -21.85 -1.94
C ASP A 447 -14.57 -22.47 -1.34
N SER A 448 -14.76 -23.31 -0.32
CA SER A 448 -13.66 -23.93 0.42
C SER A 448 -14.11 -25.27 1.02
N THR A 449 -13.27 -26.29 0.87
CA THR A 449 -13.38 -27.61 1.50
C THR A 449 -12.76 -27.65 2.89
N ALA A 450 -11.95 -26.64 3.24
CA ALA A 450 -11.45 -26.45 4.59
C ALA A 450 -12.57 -25.99 5.54
N PRO A 451 -12.39 -26.09 6.87
CA PRO A 451 -13.37 -25.61 7.84
C PRO A 451 -13.82 -24.17 7.56
N ALA A 452 -15.12 -23.93 7.72
CA ALA A 452 -15.70 -22.62 7.45
C ALA A 452 -15.08 -21.56 8.37
N ALA A 453 -14.83 -20.38 7.79
CA ALA A 453 -14.21 -19.28 8.51
C ALA A 453 -14.76 -17.94 8.02
N ILE A 454 -14.89 -17.00 8.94
CA ILE A 454 -15.31 -15.63 8.70
C ILE A 454 -14.11 -14.75 9.01
N VAL A 455 -13.72 -13.91 8.07
CA VAL A 455 -12.62 -12.97 8.22
C VAL A 455 -13.12 -11.55 8.09
N LEU A 456 -12.71 -10.70 9.03
CA LEU A 456 -12.97 -9.27 9.04
C LEU A 456 -11.66 -8.53 8.81
N SER A 457 -11.67 -7.52 7.93
CA SER A 457 -10.53 -6.64 7.75
C SER A 457 -10.60 -5.42 8.67
N THR A 458 -9.48 -5.02 9.26
CA THR A 458 -9.34 -3.70 9.91
C THR A 458 -8.30 -2.82 9.23
N ARG A 459 -7.98 -3.12 7.96
CA ARG A 459 -6.96 -2.43 7.16
C ARG A 459 -7.39 -2.32 5.70
N GLU A 460 -7.02 -1.24 5.04
CA GLU A 460 -7.21 -0.97 3.61
C GLU A 460 -8.68 -0.92 3.11
N VAL A 461 -9.47 -1.96 3.32
CA VAL A 461 -10.81 -2.12 2.76
C VAL A 461 -11.77 -2.63 3.83
N PRO A 462 -12.97 -2.05 3.99
CA PRO A 462 -14.03 -2.64 4.80
C PRO A 462 -14.57 -3.89 4.10
N GLU A 463 -14.06 -5.06 4.48
CA GLU A 463 -14.42 -6.33 3.85
C GLU A 463 -14.75 -7.43 4.86
N VAL A 464 -15.74 -8.25 4.48
CA VAL A 464 -16.05 -9.51 5.17
C VAL A 464 -15.88 -10.65 4.18
N VAL A 465 -14.99 -11.60 4.51
CA VAL A 465 -14.72 -12.78 3.70
C VAL A 465 -15.23 -14.01 4.42
N VAL A 466 -16.13 -14.75 3.77
CA VAL A 466 -16.69 -16.01 4.28
C VAL A 466 -16.15 -17.14 3.43
N PHE A 467 -15.29 -17.97 4.02
CA PHE A 467 -14.82 -19.20 3.40
C PHE A 467 -15.72 -20.38 3.76
N GLY A 468 -16.09 -21.18 2.76
CA GLY A 468 -16.98 -22.32 2.92
C GLY A 468 -18.39 -21.89 3.31
N THR A 469 -19.16 -22.80 3.90
CA THR A 469 -20.52 -22.51 4.38
C THR A 469 -20.57 -22.58 5.90
N PRO A 470 -20.50 -21.45 6.63
CA PRO A 470 -20.64 -21.43 8.09
C PRO A 470 -22.00 -21.99 8.53
N ALA A 471 -22.03 -22.55 9.73
CA ALA A 471 -23.27 -22.97 10.37
C ALA A 471 -24.20 -21.76 10.60
N PRO A 472 -25.53 -21.98 10.69
CA PRO A 472 -26.47 -20.92 10.99
C PRO A 472 -26.16 -20.21 12.33
N VAL A 473 -26.31 -18.89 12.36
CA VAL A 473 -26.13 -18.07 13.56
C VAL A 473 -27.28 -18.35 14.54
N ARG A 474 -26.95 -18.88 15.73
CA ARG A 474 -27.94 -19.32 16.72
C ARG A 474 -28.01 -18.36 17.91
N ILE A 475 -28.73 -17.26 17.74
CA ILE A 475 -28.97 -16.29 18.83
C ILE A 475 -30.04 -16.85 19.77
N GLN A 476 -29.73 -17.03 21.05
CA GLN A 476 -30.67 -17.56 22.06
C GLN A 476 -31.41 -16.45 22.82
N GLY A 477 -30.79 -15.28 22.98
CA GLY A 477 -31.39 -14.10 23.62
C GLY A 477 -31.47 -12.93 22.66
N ALA A 478 -30.75 -11.86 22.99
CA ALA A 478 -30.53 -10.72 22.11
C ALA A 478 -29.04 -10.34 22.07
N ILE A 479 -28.63 -9.77 20.94
CA ILE A 479 -27.42 -8.98 20.79
C ILE A 479 -27.84 -7.51 20.84
N LEU A 480 -27.19 -6.75 21.73
CA LEU A 480 -27.37 -5.30 21.84
C LEU A 480 -26.17 -4.68 21.16
N GLY A 481 -26.30 -4.45 19.86
CA GLY A 481 -25.25 -3.85 19.07
C GLY A 481 -25.17 -2.33 19.26
N PRO A 482 -24.15 -1.71 18.67
CA PRO A 482 -23.94 -0.27 18.74
C PRO A 482 -25.11 0.51 18.10
N ASN A 483 -25.22 1.79 18.45
CA ASN A 483 -26.18 2.72 17.84
C ASN A 483 -27.64 2.21 17.90
N ALA A 484 -28.01 1.65 19.05
CA ALA A 484 -29.33 1.10 19.36
C ALA A 484 -29.79 -0.02 18.40
N LEU A 485 -28.83 -0.81 17.91
CA LEU A 485 -29.08 -2.00 17.12
C LEU A 485 -29.46 -3.17 18.04
N ILE A 486 -30.55 -3.86 17.73
CA ILE A 486 -31.01 -5.03 18.48
C ILE A 486 -31.26 -6.17 17.52
N ILE A 487 -30.62 -7.32 17.79
CA ILE A 487 -30.78 -8.54 16.99
C ILE A 487 -31.25 -9.68 17.88
N LYS A 488 -32.33 -10.34 17.48
CA LYS A 488 -32.90 -11.47 18.22
C LYS A 488 -33.63 -12.45 17.29
N PRO A 489 -33.99 -13.66 17.75
CA PRO A 489 -34.86 -14.55 16.98
C PRO A 489 -36.20 -13.89 16.63
N GLU A 490 -36.69 -14.11 15.41
CA GLU A 490 -38.03 -13.68 15.03
C GLU A 490 -39.08 -14.61 15.64
N SER A 491 -40.02 -14.04 16.39
CA SER A 491 -41.03 -14.80 17.11
C SER A 491 -42.13 -15.34 16.18
N SER A 492 -42.43 -14.62 15.10
CA SER A 492 -43.46 -15.00 14.12
C SER A 492 -42.96 -15.93 13.02
N ALA A 493 -41.65 -16.06 12.84
CA ALA A 493 -41.02 -16.86 11.80
C ALA A 493 -39.81 -17.63 12.37
N PRO A 494 -40.01 -18.86 12.88
CA PRO A 494 -38.94 -19.69 13.40
C PRO A 494 -37.82 -19.88 12.38
N GLY A 495 -36.57 -19.73 12.82
CA GLY A 495 -35.41 -19.82 11.93
C GLY A 495 -35.12 -18.55 11.14
N LYS A 496 -35.65 -17.38 11.53
CA LYS A 496 -35.20 -16.07 11.06
C LYS A 496 -34.69 -15.21 12.22
N LEU A 497 -33.86 -14.24 11.88
CA LEU A 497 -33.42 -13.18 12.79
C LEU A 497 -34.23 -11.92 12.53
N ARG A 498 -34.65 -11.27 13.60
CA ARG A 498 -35.19 -9.91 13.59
C ARG A 498 -34.09 -8.93 13.95
N ILE A 499 -33.88 -7.95 13.08
CA ILE A 499 -32.87 -6.90 13.24
C ILE A 499 -33.63 -5.58 13.32
N SER A 500 -33.36 -4.77 14.34
CA SER A 500 -34.08 -3.54 14.61
C SER A 500 -33.13 -2.43 15.05
N ARG A 501 -33.39 -1.19 14.66
CA ARG A 501 -32.63 -0.01 15.07
C ARG A 501 -33.59 1.08 15.55
N PHE A 502 -33.30 1.65 16.71
CA PHE A 502 -34.14 2.63 17.41
C PHE A 502 -33.33 3.88 17.75
N GLN A 503 -33.39 4.90 16.89
CA GLN A 503 -32.63 6.14 17.09
C GLN A 503 -33.56 7.28 17.49
N VAL A 504 -33.13 8.10 18.45
CA VAL A 504 -33.90 9.26 18.90
C VAL A 504 -34.12 10.21 17.73
N GLY A 505 -35.39 10.60 17.51
CA GLY A 505 -35.76 11.53 16.44
C GLY A 505 -35.80 10.91 15.03
N GLN A 506 -35.71 9.58 14.90
CA GLN A 506 -35.84 8.88 13.63
C GLN A 506 -36.90 7.78 13.70
N ASP A 507 -37.44 7.40 12.55
CA ASP A 507 -38.41 6.30 12.45
C ASP A 507 -37.76 4.95 12.81
N ASP A 508 -38.52 4.11 13.51
CA ASP A 508 -38.15 2.73 13.82
C ASP A 508 -37.86 1.94 12.54
N ARG A 509 -36.64 1.41 12.41
CA ARG A 509 -36.26 0.58 11.26
C ARG A 509 -36.14 -0.87 11.67
N ARG A 510 -36.80 -1.77 10.95
CA ARG A 510 -36.81 -3.20 11.27
C ARG A 510 -36.77 -4.03 10.00
N THR A 511 -36.09 -5.16 10.06
CA THR A 511 -36.04 -6.15 8.98
C THR A 511 -35.97 -7.56 9.55
N THR A 512 -36.25 -8.55 8.71
CA THR A 512 -36.03 -9.96 9.02
C THR A 512 -35.02 -10.54 8.04
N ALA A 513 -34.13 -11.38 8.55
CA ALA A 513 -33.04 -11.96 7.78
C ALA A 513 -32.92 -13.47 8.05
N PRO A 514 -32.41 -14.26 7.08
CA PRO A 514 -32.03 -15.63 7.36
C PRO A 514 -30.87 -15.66 8.37
N PRO A 515 -30.74 -16.73 9.19
CA PRO A 515 -29.74 -16.86 10.23
C PRO A 515 -28.41 -17.31 9.64
N THR A 516 -27.97 -16.69 8.56
CA THR A 516 -26.66 -16.91 7.94
C THR A 516 -25.80 -15.67 8.15
N ILE A 517 -24.48 -15.80 8.02
CA ILE A 517 -23.57 -14.65 8.13
C ILE A 517 -23.95 -13.57 7.12
N GLY A 518 -24.09 -13.93 5.84
CA GLY A 518 -24.53 -12.99 4.83
C GLY A 518 -25.94 -12.43 5.07
N GLY A 519 -26.87 -13.22 5.63
CA GLY A 519 -28.21 -12.74 5.98
C GLY A 519 -28.18 -11.67 7.05
N LEU A 520 -27.45 -11.94 8.13
CA LEU A 520 -27.24 -11.02 9.24
C LEU A 520 -26.62 -9.70 8.77
N ILE A 521 -25.53 -9.76 8.00
CA ILE A 521 -24.84 -8.57 7.47
C ILE A 521 -25.79 -7.74 6.60
N ARG A 522 -26.46 -8.35 5.61
CA ARG A 522 -27.40 -7.63 4.73
C ARG A 522 -28.53 -6.98 5.51
N GLY A 523 -29.03 -7.65 6.54
CA GLY A 523 -30.08 -7.09 7.39
C GLY A 523 -29.61 -5.88 8.20
N ILE A 524 -28.39 -5.91 8.75
CA ILE A 524 -27.79 -4.75 9.44
C ILE A 524 -27.66 -3.56 8.48
N ILE A 525 -27.09 -3.78 7.29
CA ILE A 525 -26.92 -2.71 6.29
C ILE A 525 -28.28 -2.16 5.83
N SER A 526 -29.29 -3.00 5.63
CA SER A 526 -30.62 -2.56 5.15
C SER A 526 -31.36 -1.58 6.07
N ILE A 527 -31.01 -1.57 7.37
CA ILE A 527 -31.56 -0.61 8.34
C ILE A 527 -30.59 0.54 8.63
N GLY A 528 -29.58 0.71 7.78
CA GLY A 528 -28.61 1.80 7.81
C GLY A 528 -27.38 1.54 8.67
N GLY A 529 -27.07 0.28 8.99
CA GLY A 529 -25.82 -0.08 9.65
C GLY A 529 -24.60 0.14 8.75
N ASP A 530 -23.46 0.38 9.37
CA ASP A 530 -22.16 0.54 8.73
C ASP A 530 -21.26 -0.70 8.95
N TYR A 531 -19.99 -0.60 8.54
CA TYR A 531 -19.04 -1.69 8.72
C TYR A 531 -18.68 -1.94 10.19
N ALA A 532 -18.59 -0.89 11.01
CA ALA A 532 -18.27 -1.01 12.43
C ALA A 532 -19.38 -1.76 13.17
N ASP A 533 -20.66 -1.48 12.84
CA ASP A 533 -21.81 -2.22 13.36
C ASP A 533 -21.70 -3.73 13.05
N VAL A 534 -21.32 -4.07 11.82
CA VAL A 534 -21.16 -5.46 11.37
C VAL A 534 -20.03 -6.16 12.12
N VAL A 535 -18.88 -5.51 12.25
CA VAL A 535 -17.71 -6.05 12.94
C VAL A 535 -18.02 -6.32 14.41
N GLU A 536 -18.62 -5.35 15.10
CA GLU A 536 -18.95 -5.48 16.52
C GLU A 536 -20.00 -6.58 16.76
N VAL A 537 -21.07 -6.62 15.95
CA VAL A 537 -22.10 -7.66 16.07
C VAL A 537 -21.54 -9.05 15.83
N LEU A 538 -20.69 -9.25 14.82
CA LEU A 538 -20.09 -10.55 14.54
C LEU A 538 -19.14 -10.99 15.65
N ARG A 539 -18.34 -10.05 16.19
CA ARG A 539 -17.47 -10.30 17.35
C ARG A 539 -18.30 -10.67 18.58
N GLU A 540 -19.36 -9.92 18.87
CA GLU A 540 -20.23 -10.19 20.02
C GLU A 540 -20.94 -11.55 19.86
N ALA A 541 -21.48 -11.84 18.69
CA ALA A 541 -22.10 -13.13 18.37
C ALA A 541 -21.11 -14.28 18.54
N LYS A 542 -19.83 -14.11 18.15
CA LYS A 542 -18.78 -15.09 18.38
C LYS A 542 -18.49 -15.26 19.87
N SER A 543 -18.33 -14.17 20.61
CA SER A 543 -18.03 -14.19 22.05
C SER A 543 -19.12 -14.88 22.87
N LYS A 544 -20.39 -14.76 22.45
CA LYS A 544 -21.55 -15.41 23.07
C LYS A 544 -21.78 -16.85 22.59
N GLY A 545 -20.93 -17.37 21.70
CA GLY A 545 -21.06 -18.71 21.14
C GLY A 545 -22.21 -18.89 20.13
N TYR A 546 -22.80 -17.80 19.64
CA TYR A 546 -23.86 -17.83 18.62
C TYR A 546 -23.30 -18.15 17.22
N ILE A 547 -21.99 -17.94 17.01
CA ILE A 547 -21.24 -18.37 15.83
C ILE A 547 -20.25 -19.46 16.26
N SER A 548 -20.46 -20.69 15.79
CA SER A 548 -19.57 -21.82 16.08
C SER A 548 -18.27 -21.77 15.27
N ASP A 549 -18.36 -21.37 14.00
CA ASP A 549 -17.24 -21.36 13.05
C ASP A 549 -16.19 -20.31 13.41
N GLN A 550 -14.99 -20.44 12.83
CA GLN A 550 -13.89 -19.54 13.12
C GLN A 550 -14.25 -18.10 12.70
N LEU A 551 -13.99 -17.14 13.58
CA LEU A 551 -14.00 -15.70 13.27
C LEU A 551 -12.59 -15.18 13.51
N ALA A 552 -11.98 -14.60 12.49
CA ALA A 552 -10.63 -14.04 12.55
C ALA A 552 -10.65 -12.58 12.08
N ILE A 553 -9.75 -11.78 12.65
CA ILE A 553 -9.57 -10.37 12.30
C ILE A 553 -8.13 -10.22 11.83
N ASP A 554 -7.95 -9.73 10.59
CA ASP A 554 -6.65 -9.60 9.92
C ASP A 554 -5.69 -10.80 10.12
N PRO A 555 -6.08 -12.05 9.80
CA PRO A 555 -5.18 -13.20 9.87
C PRO A 555 -4.14 -13.17 8.72
N LEU A 556 -3.44 -12.06 8.54
CA LEU A 556 -2.43 -11.88 7.50
C LEU A 556 -1.07 -12.46 7.94
N PRO A 557 -0.28 -12.97 6.99
CA PRO A 557 1.09 -13.36 7.26
C PRO A 557 1.95 -12.21 7.77
N LYS A 558 2.66 -12.47 8.87
CA LYS A 558 3.62 -11.51 9.43
C LYS A 558 4.86 -11.43 8.53
N ALA A 559 5.29 -10.22 8.20
CA ALA A 559 6.57 -9.97 7.58
C ALA A 559 7.73 -10.31 8.53
N LEU A 560 8.91 -10.58 7.97
CA LEU A 560 10.18 -10.77 8.69
C LEU A 560 10.15 -11.87 9.77
N ARG A 561 9.43 -12.96 9.50
CA ARG A 561 9.53 -14.17 10.34
C ARG A 561 10.86 -14.86 10.08
N THR A 562 11.55 -15.23 11.16
CA THR A 562 12.74 -16.07 11.10
C THR A 562 12.33 -17.50 10.76
N TYR A 563 12.93 -18.07 9.72
CA TYR A 563 12.89 -19.50 9.46
C TYR A 563 13.90 -20.18 10.40
N TYR A 564 13.44 -21.17 11.15
CA TYR A 564 14.30 -21.97 12.01
C TYR A 564 14.57 -23.30 11.31
N ARG A 565 15.83 -23.61 11.08
CA ARG A 565 16.24 -24.93 10.61
C ARG A 565 16.00 -25.90 11.76
N GLU A 566 15.40 -27.03 11.47
CA GLU A 566 15.37 -28.12 12.44
C GLU A 566 16.84 -28.53 12.65
N ASP A 567 17.38 -28.27 13.84
CA ASP A 567 18.73 -28.71 14.16
C ASP A 567 18.76 -30.25 14.10
N GLU A 568 19.63 -30.84 13.27
CA GLU A 568 19.92 -32.28 13.24
C GLU A 568 20.55 -32.80 14.56
N SER A 569 20.38 -32.12 15.71
CA SER A 569 21.08 -32.40 16.97
C SER A 569 20.17 -32.73 18.16
N SER A 570 19.04 -33.40 17.93
CA SER A 570 18.23 -33.97 19.01
C SER A 570 18.09 -35.51 18.99
N GLU A 571 19.04 -36.21 18.36
CA GLU A 571 19.11 -37.69 18.43
C GLU A 571 20.23 -38.24 19.34
N ASP A 572 21.06 -37.39 19.98
CA ASP A 572 22.18 -37.86 20.82
C ASP A 572 22.08 -37.42 22.29
N GLU A 573 20.91 -37.51 22.94
CA GLU A 573 20.85 -37.65 24.41
C GLU A 573 19.66 -38.55 24.82
N SER A 574 19.90 -39.87 24.81
CA SER A 574 19.06 -40.88 25.47
C SER A 574 19.81 -41.55 26.61
#